data_AF-A0A5K0XFL1-F1
#
_entry.id   AF-A0A5K0XFL1-F1
#
_cell.length_a   1.000
_cell.length_b   1.000
_cell.length_c   1.000
_cell.angle_alpha   90.00
_cell.angle_beta   90.00
_cell.angle_gamma   90.00
#
_symmetry.space_group_name_H-M   'P 1'
#
loop_
_entity.id
_entity.type
_entity.pdbx_description
1 polymer ?
#
loop_
_entity_poly.entity_id
_entity_poly.type
_entity_poly.pdbx_seq_one_letter_code
_entity_poly.pdbx_strand_id
1 'polypeptide(L)' 'TRVSAVMTNAPFMLNLDCDMFVNNPKVMHNALCLLLGFESEARSGFVQFPQTFHGALKDDPYGNQCKVTNK' A
#
# COMPACT_ATOMS: atom_id res chain seq x y z
N THR A 1 7.49 -21.96 -11.40
CA THR A 1 6.73 -21.54 -10.20
C THR A 1 7.51 -20.48 -9.45
N ARG A 2 6.87 -19.43 -8.91
CA ARG A 2 7.58 -18.43 -8.08
C ARG A 2 8.02 -19.05 -6.76
N VAL A 3 9.12 -18.55 -6.16
CA VAL A 3 9.65 -19.07 -4.89
C VAL A 3 8.62 -19.00 -3.76
N SER A 4 7.92 -17.87 -3.62
CA SER A 4 6.88 -17.68 -2.59
C SER A 4 5.74 -18.70 -2.69
N ALA A 5 5.36 -19.11 -3.91
CA ALA A 5 4.32 -20.10 -4.14
C ALA A 5 4.75 -21.51 -3.68
N VAL A 6 6.05 -21.82 -3.70
CA VAL A 6 6.58 -23.09 -3.18
C VAL A 6 6.78 -23.03 -1.67
N MET A 7 7.28 -21.92 -1.14
CA MET A 7 7.65 -21.81 0.27
C MET A 7 6.45 -21.67 1.21
N THR A 8 5.51 -20.78 0.89
CA THR A 8 4.39 -20.45 1.79
C THR A 8 3.03 -20.47 1.11
N ASN A 9 2.98 -20.22 -0.20
CA ASN A 9 1.75 -20.17 -0.99
C ASN A 9 0.69 -19.21 -0.40
N ALA A 10 1.13 -18.07 0.14
CA ALA A 10 0.23 -17.08 0.73
C ALA A 10 -0.75 -16.52 -0.33
N PRO A 11 -2.05 -16.36 0.01
CA PRO A 11 -3.07 -15.90 -0.95
C PRO A 11 -2.98 -14.39 -1.26
N PHE A 12 -2.26 -13.62 -0.44
CA PHE A 12 -2.05 -12.19 -0.61
C PHE A 12 -0.55 -11.86 -0.59
N MET A 13 -0.16 -10.82 -1.33
CA MET A 13 1.21 -10.33 -1.39
C MET A 13 1.25 -8.83 -1.13
N LEU A 14 2.15 -8.39 -0.26
CA LEU A 14 2.46 -6.98 -0.04
C LEU A 14 3.68 -6.61 -0.88
N ASN A 15 3.54 -5.62 -1.75
CA ASN A 15 4.68 -5.00 -2.44
C ASN A 15 5.17 -3.79 -1.65
N LEU A 16 6.48 -3.69 -1.41
CA LEU A 16 7.09 -2.63 -0.63
C LEU A 16 8.51 -2.37 -1.12
N ASP A 17 8.79 -1.11 -1.43
CA ASP A 17 10.10 -0.66 -1.88
C ASP A 17 11.06 -0.49 -0.69
N CYS A 18 12.37 -0.50 -0.95
CA CYS A 18 13.40 -0.50 0.10
C CYS A 18 13.54 0.82 0.87
N ASP A 19 13.00 1.92 0.35
CA ASP A 19 12.97 3.25 0.94
C ASP A 19 11.63 3.56 1.65
N MET A 20 10.71 2.60 1.66
CA MET A 20 9.40 2.72 2.29
C MET A 20 9.29 1.79 3.50
N PHE A 21 8.45 2.18 4.47
CA PHE A 21 8.13 1.33 5.61
C PHE A 21 6.65 1.45 6.00
N VAL A 22 6.15 0.44 6.69
CA VAL A 22 4.78 0.44 7.21
C VAL A 22 4.72 1.27 8.48
N ASN A 23 4.01 2.39 8.43
CA ASN A 23 3.87 3.33 9.54
C ASN A 23 2.69 3.03 10.48
N ASN A 24 1.78 2.13 10.11
CA ASN A 24 0.62 1.74 10.91
C ASN A 24 0.47 0.22 10.91
N PRO A 25 0.53 -0.45 12.08
CA PRO A 25 0.45 -1.91 12.17
C PRO A 25 -0.90 -2.47 11.71
N LYS A 26 -1.95 -1.64 11.60
CA LYS A 26 -3.29 -2.05 11.15
C LYS A 26 -3.46 -2.07 9.63
N VAL A 27 -2.44 -1.67 8.85
CA VAL A 27 -2.52 -1.62 7.37
C VAL A 27 -2.98 -2.95 6.78
N MET A 28 -2.41 -4.07 7.25
CA MET A 28 -2.78 -5.40 6.74
C MET A 28 -4.21 -5.79 7.09
N HIS A 29 -4.67 -5.48 8.31
CA HIS A 29 -6.05 -5.74 8.73
C HIS A 29 -7.05 -4.96 7.87
N ASN A 30 -6.79 -3.67 7.67
CA ASN A 30 -7.63 -2.81 6.83
C ASN A 30 -7.65 -3.28 5.36
N ALA A 31 -6.50 -3.70 4.82
CA ALA A 31 -6.42 -4.26 3.47
C ALA A 31 -7.28 -5.52 3.34
N LEU A 32 -7.21 -6.43 4.31
CA LEU A 32 -8.00 -7.65 4.32
C LEU A 32 -9.50 -7.36 4.44
N CYS A 33 -9.91 -6.38 5.25
CA CYS A 33 -11.32 -5.94 5.29
C CYS A 33 -11.81 -5.49 3.91
N LEU A 34 -10.96 -4.84 3.09
CA LEU A 34 -11.33 -4.42 1.74
C LEU A 34 -11.23 -5.53 0.69
N LEU A 35 -10.40 -6.55 0.91
CA LEU A 35 -10.28 -7.67 -0.04
C LEU A 35 -11.31 -8.76 0.22
N LEU A 36 -11.69 -8.99 1.48
CA LEU A 36 -12.60 -10.05 1.93
C LEU A 36 -13.98 -9.54 2.35
N GLY A 37 -14.12 -8.26 2.67
CA GLY A 37 -15.34 -7.72 3.31
C GLY A 37 -16.39 -7.17 2.35
N PHE A 38 -16.16 -7.12 1.04
CA PHE A 38 -17.19 -6.71 0.08
C PHE A 38 -17.95 -7.94 -0.43
N GLU A 39 -19.26 -7.78 -0.68
CA GLU A 39 -20.14 -8.81 -1.28
C GLU A 39 -19.66 -9.33 -2.65
N SER A 40 -18.62 -8.73 -3.22
CA SER A 40 -17.87 -9.30 -4.33
C SER A 40 -16.36 -9.27 -4.06
N GLU A 41 -15.86 -10.24 -3.30
CA GLU A 41 -14.43 -10.56 -3.19
C GLU A 41 -13.75 -10.63 -4.59
N ALA A 42 -14.53 -10.99 -5.62
CA ALA A 42 -14.10 -11.10 -7.00
C ALA A 42 -13.84 -9.77 -7.77
N ARG A 43 -14.11 -8.59 -7.19
CA ARG A 43 -13.93 -7.30 -7.90
C ARG A 43 -12.67 -6.52 -7.52
N SER A 44 -12.00 -6.88 -6.43
CA SER A 44 -10.85 -6.12 -5.93
C SER A 44 -9.56 -6.93 -6.12
N GLY A 45 -8.72 -6.52 -7.09
CA GLY A 45 -7.44 -7.19 -7.36
C GLY A 45 -6.30 -6.79 -6.42
N PHE A 46 -6.35 -5.59 -5.84
CA PHE A 46 -5.35 -5.07 -4.90
C PHE A 46 -5.92 -3.88 -4.11
N VAL A 47 -5.27 -3.54 -2.99
CA VAL A 47 -5.54 -2.33 -2.20
C VAL A 47 -4.32 -1.41 -2.30
N GLN A 48 -4.54 -0.18 -2.75
CA GLN A 48 -3.48 0.83 -2.82
C GLN A 48 -3.52 1.71 -1.58
N PHE A 49 -2.39 1.83 -0.90
CA PHE A 49 -2.20 2.79 0.18
C PHE A 49 -1.51 4.06 -0.35
N PRO A 50 -1.84 5.25 0.20
CA PRO A 50 -1.11 6.47 -0.11
C PRO A 50 0.35 6.36 0.34
N GLN A 51 1.29 6.63 -0.56
CA GLN A 51 2.70 6.75 -0.21
C GLN A 51 2.96 8.15 0.38
N THR A 52 3.64 8.19 1.53
CA THR A 52 4.02 9.45 2.18
C THR A 52 5.53 9.51 2.31
N PHE A 53 6.14 10.53 1.71
CA PHE A 53 7.59 10.72 1.73
C PHE A 53 8.03 11.48 3.00
N HIS A 54 9.16 11.06 3.56
CA HIS A 54 9.76 11.70 4.73
C HIS A 54 10.78 12.77 4.31
N GLY A 55 11.08 13.71 5.22
CA GLY A 55 12.12 14.73 5.01
C GLY A 55 11.76 15.82 4.01
N ALA A 56 10.46 16.05 3.77
CA ALA A 56 10.03 17.02 2.78
C ALA A 56 10.18 18.48 3.26
N LEU A 57 10.52 19.36 2.31
CA LEU A 57 10.58 20.80 2.53
C LEU A 57 9.19 21.38 2.76
N LYS A 58 9.07 22.38 3.65
CA LYS A 58 7.80 23.00 4.02
C LYS A 58 7.12 23.71 2.84
N ASP A 59 7.91 24.34 1.99
CA ASP A 59 7.52 25.07 0.79
C ASP A 59 7.43 24.18 -0.45
N ASP A 60 7.89 22.92 -0.38
CA ASP A 60 7.87 21.90 -1.44
C ASP A 60 8.04 22.46 -2.87
N PRO A 61 9.13 23.19 -3.16
CA PRO A 61 9.28 23.87 -4.45
C PRO A 61 9.36 22.89 -5.63
N TYR A 62 9.66 21.62 -5.36
CA TYR A 62 9.77 20.56 -6.35
C TYR A 62 8.50 19.71 -6.48
N GLY A 63 7.51 19.89 -5.60
CA GLY A 63 6.27 19.10 -5.63
C GLY A 63 6.45 17.61 -5.31
N ASN A 64 7.53 17.25 -4.63
CA ASN A 64 7.92 15.84 -4.41
C ASN A 64 7.00 15.13 -3.41
N GLN A 65 6.17 15.86 -2.66
CA GLN A 65 5.24 15.25 -1.72
C GLN A 65 4.01 14.65 -2.41
N CYS A 66 3.79 14.89 -3.71
CA CYS A 66 2.62 14.44 -4.47
C CYS A 66 1.29 14.68 -3.73
N LYS A 67 1.21 15.77 -2.96
CA LYS A 67 -0.01 16.17 -2.24
C LYS A 67 -0.95 16.87 -3.22
N VAL A 68 -2.22 16.47 -3.23
CA VAL A 68 -3.25 17.19 -3.97
C VAL A 68 -3.44 18.56 -3.33
N THR A 69 -2.97 19.61 -3.99
CA THR A 69 -3.22 20.99 -3.59
C THR A 69 -4.62 21.39 -4.09
N ASN A 70 -5.56 21.59 -3.16
CA ASN A 70 -6.79 22.30 -3.49
C ASN A 70 -6.38 23.76 -3.77
N LYS A 71 -6.52 24.19 -5.03
CA LYS A 71 -6.44 25.61 -5.39
C LYS A 71 -7.68 26.34 -4.95
#